data_AF-A0AAE1I2C3-F1
#
_entry.id   AF-A0AAE1I2C3-F1
#
_cell.length_a   1.000
_cell.length_b   1.000
_cell.length_c   1.000
_cell.angle_alpha   90.00
_cell.angle_beta   90.00
_cell.angle_gamma   90.00
#
_symmetry.space_group_name_H-M   'P 1'
#
loop_
_entity.id
_entity.type
_entity.pdbx_description
1 polymer ?
#
loop_
_entity_poly.entity_id
_entity_poly.type
_entity_poly.pdbx_seq_one_letter_code
_entity_poly.pdbx_strand_id
1 'polypeptide(L)'
;MRIWRRYTADKPDAEAIRLRSDHCGRRLRFRSSACPEYPIQVCVNELHFKARRENIILCGLWYGDRKPNLNTFLTPFIEELNSLHNTGFRLNEHDQYITKVHTLLCTVDSVARAPLQNVKTFRGEHGCSFCLNPGIEAAVGRGSTRLYQNDTLYPLRTQAQHIRDTQKIIAQPRLEADNGVKGMANLLNLALFDISQSFVPDYLHCVLLGCTKTMIRHWTDGKNKDQPFFIGNDGKINEIDSHLLRIKPPKEITRTPRTLHKWKYWRGHEF
;
A
#
# COMPACT_ATOMS: atom_id res chain seq x y z
N MET A 1 -7.27 -13.22 0.14
CA MET A 1 -7.91 -14.45 0.67
C MET A 1 -7.12 -15.74 0.40
N ARG A 2 -6.45 -15.92 -0.77
CA ARG A 2 -5.65 -17.13 -1.05
C ARG A 2 -4.41 -17.30 -0.17
N ILE A 3 -3.68 -16.22 0.14
CA ILE A 3 -2.55 -16.24 1.09
C ILE A 3 -3.03 -16.71 2.48
N TRP A 4 -4.14 -16.14 2.95
CA TRP A 4 -4.72 -16.47 4.27
C TRP A 4 -5.09 -17.95 4.42
N ARG A 5 -5.66 -18.60 3.39
CA ARG A 5 -6.05 -20.03 3.46
C ARG A 5 -4.88 -20.99 3.31
N ARG A 6 -3.81 -20.60 2.60
CA ARG A 6 -2.67 -21.50 2.36
C ARG A 6 -1.81 -21.72 3.60
N TYR A 7 -1.77 -20.76 4.51
CA TYR A 7 -0.94 -20.83 5.73
C TYR A 7 -1.69 -21.31 6.98
N THR A 8 -3.03 -21.29 7.00
CA THR A 8 -3.83 -21.83 8.13
C THR A 8 -3.97 -23.35 8.11
N ALA A 9 -3.59 -24.02 7.01
CA ALA A 9 -3.79 -25.45 6.84
C ALA A 9 -2.65 -26.32 7.42
N ASP A 10 -1.44 -25.78 7.60
CA ASP A 10 -0.25 -26.62 7.82
C ASP A 10 0.28 -26.70 9.26
N LYS A 11 -0.12 -25.83 10.22
CA LYS A 11 0.40 -25.90 11.61
C LYS A 11 -0.59 -25.35 12.65
N PRO A 12 -1.30 -26.21 13.42
CA PRO A 12 -2.21 -25.78 14.49
C PRO A 12 -1.51 -25.29 15.77
N ASP A 13 -0.25 -25.68 16.00
CA ASP A 13 0.37 -25.60 17.34
C ASP A 13 1.57 -24.64 17.47
N ALA A 14 1.63 -23.58 16.64
CA ALA A 14 2.66 -22.54 16.77
C ALA A 14 2.02 -21.17 17.00
N GLU A 15 2.32 -20.54 18.13
CA GLU A 15 2.02 -19.13 18.37
C GLU A 15 2.82 -18.27 17.39
N ALA A 16 2.17 -17.94 16.28
CA ALA A 16 2.72 -17.15 15.20
C ALA A 16 2.18 -15.71 15.28
N ILE A 17 3.06 -14.75 15.59
CA ILE A 17 2.73 -13.33 15.52
C ILE A 17 2.90 -12.86 14.08
N ARG A 18 1.82 -12.41 13.45
CA ARG A 18 1.89 -11.90 12.07
C ARG A 18 2.06 -10.40 12.07
N LEU A 19 3.13 -9.92 11.46
CA LEU A 19 3.39 -8.49 11.35
C LEU A 19 2.82 -7.91 10.06
N ARG A 20 2.24 -6.71 10.20
CA ARG A 20 1.99 -5.80 9.09
C ARG A 20 2.94 -4.62 9.24
N SER A 21 3.78 -4.38 8.23
CA SER A 21 4.60 -3.18 8.17
C SER A 21 3.92 -2.07 7.36
N ASP A 22 3.86 -0.88 7.94
CA ASP A 22 3.45 0.36 7.27
C ASP A 22 4.68 1.25 7.07
N HIS A 23 5.02 1.48 5.81
CA HIS A 23 6.00 2.50 5.41
C HIS A 23 5.27 3.61 4.66
N CYS A 24 4.81 4.62 5.39
CA CYS A 24 4.26 5.81 4.76
C CYS A 24 5.25 6.96 4.94
N GLY A 25 5.83 7.41 3.83
CA GLY A 25 6.64 8.63 3.84
C GLY A 25 5.74 9.82 4.19
N ARG A 26 5.82 10.32 5.42
CA ARG A 26 5.14 11.57 5.81
C ARG A 26 6.13 12.72 5.68
N ARG A 27 5.62 13.87 5.26
CA ARG A 27 6.35 15.14 5.28
C ARG A 27 5.79 15.94 6.45
N LEU A 28 6.52 15.99 7.57
CA LEU A 28 6.21 16.98 8.60
C LEU A 28 6.75 18.33 8.14
N ARG A 29 5.94 19.37 8.30
CA ARG A 29 6.38 20.75 8.11
C ARG A 29 6.72 21.30 9.50
N PHE A 30 7.99 21.27 9.86
CA PHE A 30 8.52 22.19 10.86
C PHE A 30 9.12 23.40 10.14
N ARG A 31 9.18 24.54 10.85
CA ARG A 31 9.52 25.86 10.32
C ARG A 31 10.64 25.78 9.25
N SER A 32 10.31 26.25 8.05
CA SER A 32 11.16 26.48 6.87
C SER A 32 11.72 25.33 6.01
N SER A 33 11.69 24.05 6.39
CA SER A 33 12.09 22.96 5.46
C SER A 33 11.29 21.67 5.66
N ALA A 34 10.80 21.10 4.56
CA ALA A 34 10.00 19.87 4.57
C ALA A 34 10.92 18.65 4.44
N CYS A 35 11.51 18.21 5.54
CA CYS A 35 12.34 17.00 5.60
C CYS A 35 11.44 15.75 5.49
N PRO A 36 11.81 14.77 4.63
CA PRO A 36 11.06 13.52 4.53
C PRO A 36 11.35 12.57 5.70
N GLU A 37 10.29 11.96 6.23
CA GLU A 37 10.36 10.92 7.26
C GLU A 37 9.96 9.56 6.68
N TYR A 38 10.68 8.51 7.08
CA TYR A 38 10.34 7.13 6.72
C TYR A 38 10.30 6.27 7.98
N PRO A 39 9.14 6.18 8.65
CA PRO A 39 8.96 5.25 9.75
C PRO A 39 8.81 3.81 9.24
N ILE A 40 9.25 2.86 10.06
CA ILE A 40 8.95 1.45 9.99
C ILE A 40 7.98 1.18 11.13
N GLN A 41 6.68 1.14 10.81
CA GLN A 41 5.66 0.85 11.81
C GLN A 41 5.19 -0.58 11.65
N VAL A 42 4.97 -1.26 12.76
CA VAL A 42 4.60 -2.67 12.79
C VAL A 42 3.41 -2.85 13.71
N CYS A 43 2.49 -3.73 13.33
CA CYS A 43 1.42 -4.17 14.23
C CYS A 43 1.19 -5.68 14.17
N VAL A 44 0.74 -6.23 15.29
CA VAL A 44 0.37 -7.64 15.44
C VAL A 44 -1.03 -7.86 14.91
N ASN A 45 -1.17 -8.72 13.89
CA ASN A 45 -2.45 -8.95 13.21
C ASN A 45 -3.43 -9.78 14.05
N GLU A 46 -2.95 -10.53 15.04
CA GLU A 46 -3.76 -11.36 15.94
C GLU A 46 -4.51 -10.50 16.99
N LEU A 47 -4.04 -9.29 17.27
CA LEU A 47 -4.70 -8.38 18.20
C LEU A 47 -6.04 -7.87 17.63
N HIS A 48 -7.05 -7.75 18.51
CA HIS A 48 -8.30 -7.05 18.21
C HIS A 48 -8.03 -5.62 17.72
N PHE A 49 -8.92 -5.10 16.85
CA PHE A 49 -8.72 -3.82 16.16
C PHE A 49 -8.32 -2.66 17.07
N LYS A 50 -8.99 -2.50 18.22
CA LYS A 50 -8.69 -1.43 19.17
C LYS A 50 -7.28 -1.56 19.75
N ALA A 51 -6.94 -2.73 20.29
CA ALA A 51 -5.61 -3.03 20.83
C ALA A 51 -4.53 -2.84 19.75
N ARG A 52 -4.78 -3.28 18.51
CA ARG A 52 -3.85 -3.11 17.39
C ARG A 52 -3.56 -1.64 17.08
N ARG A 53 -4.58 -0.76 17.13
CA ARG A 53 -4.39 0.68 16.88
C ARG A 53 -3.68 1.40 18.01
N GLU A 54 -3.88 0.95 19.24
CA GLU A 54 -3.25 1.51 20.43
C GLU A 54 -1.80 1.00 20.60
N ASN A 55 -1.46 -0.15 20.01
CA ASN A 55 -0.16 -0.82 20.13
C ASN A 55 0.56 -0.93 18.77
N ILE A 56 0.67 0.17 18.04
CA ILE A 56 1.55 0.26 16.85
C ILE A 56 2.99 0.44 17.33
N ILE A 57 3.87 -0.47 16.92
CA ILE A 57 5.29 -0.47 17.30
C ILE A 57 6.08 0.31 16.24
N LEU A 58 6.91 1.25 16.68
CA LEU A 58 7.87 1.93 15.80
C LEU A 58 9.22 1.19 15.85
N CYS A 59 9.52 0.42 14.81
CA CYS A 59 10.75 -0.40 14.73
C CYS A 59 11.94 0.37 14.12
N GLY A 60 11.69 1.49 13.45
CA GLY A 60 12.73 2.29 12.83
C GLY A 60 12.20 3.63 12.35
N LEU A 61 13.06 4.64 12.31
CA LEU A 61 12.73 5.96 11.83
C LEU A 61 13.92 6.55 11.09
N TRP A 62 13.76 6.82 9.81
CA TRP A 62 14.67 7.69 9.08
C TRP A 62 14.16 9.12 9.09
N TYR A 63 15.03 10.03 9.46
CA TYR A 63 14.82 11.47 9.37
C TYR A 63 16.05 12.11 8.72
N GLY A 64 15.86 12.83 7.63
CA GLY A 64 16.95 13.55 6.98
C GLY A 64 16.52 14.29 5.72
N ASP A 65 17.39 15.15 5.18
CA ASP A 65 17.07 16.00 4.04
C ASP A 65 16.89 15.24 2.72
N ARG A 66 17.34 13.98 2.68
CA ARG A 66 17.25 13.10 1.52
C ARG A 66 16.55 11.80 1.87
N LYS A 67 16.01 11.16 0.84
CA LYS A 67 15.43 9.82 0.95
C LYS A 67 16.52 8.84 1.41
N PRO A 68 16.20 7.89 2.31
CA PRO A 68 17.14 6.84 2.67
C PRO A 68 17.45 5.98 1.46
N ASN A 69 18.65 5.41 1.44
CA ASN A 69 18.84 4.17 0.70
C ASN A 69 18.02 3.08 1.41
N LEU A 70 16.85 2.74 0.86
CA LEU A 70 15.93 1.79 1.48
C LEU A 70 16.55 0.40 1.64
N ASN A 71 17.44 -0.01 0.75
CA ASN A 71 18.11 -1.30 0.91
C ASN A 71 18.95 -1.28 2.19
N THR A 72 19.81 -0.28 2.40
CA THR A 72 20.60 -0.15 3.63
C THR A 72 19.73 0.07 4.87
N PHE A 73 18.71 0.92 4.78
CA PHE A 73 17.84 1.26 5.91
C PHE A 73 17.03 0.07 6.43
N LEU A 74 16.60 -0.83 5.53
CA LEU A 74 15.78 -2.00 5.90
C LEU A 74 16.60 -3.22 6.32
N THR A 75 17.90 -3.27 6.04
CA THR A 75 18.75 -4.44 6.37
C THR A 75 18.64 -4.88 7.83
N PRO A 76 18.89 -4.03 8.84
CA PRO A 76 18.83 -4.47 10.24
C PRO A 76 17.43 -4.98 10.63
N PHE A 77 16.39 -4.34 10.11
CA PHE A 77 15.01 -4.76 10.34
C PHE A 77 14.71 -6.14 9.73
N ILE A 78 15.18 -6.40 8.51
CA ILE A 78 14.99 -7.70 7.84
C ILE A 78 15.78 -8.80 8.55
N GLU A 79 17.01 -8.52 8.99
CA GLU A 79 17.85 -9.46 9.74
C GLU A 79 17.19 -9.85 11.07
N GLU A 80 16.65 -8.88 11.81
CA GLU A 80 15.93 -9.14 13.07
C GLU A 80 14.66 -9.97 12.83
N LEU A 81 13.87 -9.63 11.80
CA LEU A 81 12.68 -10.41 11.44
C LEU A 81 13.02 -11.84 11.00
N ASN A 82 14.12 -12.03 10.27
CA ASN A 82 14.58 -13.35 9.88
C ASN A 82 15.07 -14.16 11.10
N SER A 83 15.71 -13.50 12.08
CA SER A 83 16.03 -14.13 13.36
C SER A 83 14.75 -14.59 14.06
N LEU A 84 13.78 -13.69 14.27
CA LEU A 84 12.50 -14.01 14.92
C LEU A 84 11.67 -15.07 14.18
N HIS A 85 11.83 -15.20 12.87
CA HIS A 85 11.23 -16.28 12.08
C HIS A 85 11.89 -17.64 12.35
N ASN A 86 13.22 -17.67 12.36
CA ASN A 86 13.98 -18.92 12.44
C ASN A 86 14.10 -19.41 13.89
N THR A 87 14.55 -18.55 14.80
CA THR A 87 14.81 -18.87 16.21
C THR A 87 13.59 -18.57 17.09
N GLY A 88 12.88 -17.46 16.84
CA GLY A 88 11.81 -16.99 17.71
C GLY A 88 12.33 -16.41 19.03
N PHE A 89 11.43 -16.20 19.98
CA PHE A 89 11.76 -15.72 21.33
C PHE A 89 10.80 -16.30 22.36
N ARG A 90 11.19 -16.27 23.64
CA ARG A 90 10.30 -16.60 24.76
C ARG A 90 9.78 -15.30 25.37
N LEU A 91 8.49 -15.26 25.70
CA LEU A 91 7.88 -14.06 26.29
C LEU A 91 8.41 -13.83 27.71
N ASN A 92 8.61 -14.92 28.46
CA ASN A 92 9.16 -14.94 29.80
C ASN A 92 10.18 -16.08 29.96
N GLU A 93 11.08 -15.99 30.94
CA GLU A 93 12.11 -17.02 31.18
C GLU A 93 11.53 -18.40 31.49
N HIS A 94 10.36 -18.43 32.14
CA HIS A 94 9.63 -19.65 32.50
C HIS A 94 8.68 -20.17 31.41
N ASP A 95 8.59 -19.46 30.28
CA ASP A 95 7.68 -19.84 29.22
C ASP A 95 8.19 -21.11 28.51
N GLN A 96 7.29 -22.07 28.33
CA GLN A 96 7.62 -23.34 27.67
C GLN A 96 7.56 -23.21 26.16
N TYR A 97 6.87 -22.19 25.65
CA TYR A 97 6.66 -21.98 24.23
C TYR A 97 7.69 -21.01 23.66
N ILE A 98 8.08 -21.27 22.40
CA ILE A 98 8.87 -20.34 21.60
C ILE A 98 7.90 -19.66 20.64
N THR A 99 7.70 -18.36 20.84
CA THR A 99 6.90 -17.52 19.96
C THR A 99 7.71 -17.18 18.71
N LYS A 100 7.12 -17.37 17.53
CA LYS A 100 7.75 -17.03 16.25
C LYS A 100 7.03 -15.88 15.58
N VAL A 101 7.80 -15.05 14.88
CA VAL A 101 7.27 -13.88 14.17
C VAL A 101 7.32 -14.12 12.67
N HIS A 102 6.21 -13.84 11.99
CA HIS A 102 6.06 -14.03 10.56
C HIS A 102 5.56 -12.75 9.90
N THR A 103 6.36 -12.16 9.01
CA THR A 103 5.97 -10.95 8.30
C THR A 103 5.32 -11.31 6.98
N LEU A 104 3.99 -11.27 6.94
CA LEU A 104 3.22 -11.73 5.76
C LEU A 104 2.77 -10.58 4.86
N LEU A 105 2.60 -9.38 5.41
CA LEU A 105 1.96 -8.27 4.68
C LEU A 105 2.74 -6.97 4.90
N CYS A 106 2.90 -6.21 3.82
CA CYS A 106 3.40 -4.84 3.86
C CYS A 106 2.33 -3.93 3.25
N THR A 107 1.81 -3.00 4.05
CA THR A 107 0.73 -2.11 3.62
C THR A 107 1.22 -0.70 3.41
N VAL A 108 1.37 -0.36 2.14
CA VAL A 108 1.95 0.89 1.67
C VAL A 108 1.19 1.38 0.46
N ASP A 109 1.10 2.70 0.30
CA ASP A 109 0.55 3.30 -0.90
C ASP A 109 1.44 2.97 -2.13
N SER A 110 0.90 3.21 -3.33
CA SER A 110 1.60 2.89 -4.58
C SER A 110 2.93 3.65 -4.76
N VAL A 111 3.10 4.81 -4.13
CA VAL A 111 4.32 5.64 -4.24
C VAL A 111 5.44 5.06 -3.38
N ALA A 112 5.12 4.63 -2.15
CA ALA A 112 6.05 3.97 -1.24
C ALA A 112 6.33 2.52 -1.66
N ARG A 113 5.38 1.84 -2.30
CA ARG A 113 5.54 0.46 -2.76
C ARG A 113 6.60 0.29 -3.84
N ALA A 114 6.59 1.16 -4.85
CA ALA A 114 7.49 1.04 -5.99
C ALA A 114 8.99 0.97 -5.60
N PRO A 115 9.51 1.83 -4.71
CA PRO A 115 10.91 1.73 -4.29
C PRO A 115 11.17 0.54 -3.35
N LEU A 116 10.20 0.07 -2.56
CA LEU A 116 10.33 -1.14 -1.74
C LEU A 116 10.42 -2.42 -2.59
N GLN A 117 9.67 -2.47 -3.69
CA GLN A 117 9.74 -3.55 -4.69
C GLN A 117 10.88 -3.34 -5.70
N ASN A 118 11.58 -2.21 -5.65
CA ASN A 118 12.53 -1.77 -6.67
C ASN A 118 12.01 -1.84 -8.12
N VAL A 119 10.75 -1.42 -8.32
CA VAL A 119 10.08 -1.37 -9.64
C VAL A 119 9.86 0.07 -10.13
N LYS A 120 9.50 0.21 -11.40
CA LYS A 120 8.97 1.45 -11.99
C LYS A 120 7.68 1.85 -11.26
N THR A 121 7.48 3.15 -11.10
CA THR A 121 6.22 3.68 -10.52
C THR A 121 5.07 3.52 -11.51
N PHE A 122 3.84 3.82 -11.08
CA PHE A 122 2.62 3.82 -11.91
C PHE A 122 2.66 4.76 -13.15
N ARG A 123 3.75 5.50 -13.38
CA ARG A 123 3.96 6.28 -14.61
C ARG A 123 4.79 5.55 -15.65
N GLY A 124 5.51 4.51 -15.24
CA GLY A 124 6.40 3.76 -16.11
C GLY A 124 5.69 2.63 -16.84
N GLU A 125 6.29 2.20 -17.94
CA GLU A 125 5.89 0.96 -18.58
C GLU A 125 6.00 -0.22 -17.61
N HIS A 126 5.01 -1.12 -17.61
CA HIS A 126 4.89 -2.21 -16.64
C HIS A 126 4.86 -1.71 -15.19
N GLY A 127 4.43 -0.48 -14.93
CA GLY A 127 4.44 0.14 -13.59
C GLY A 127 3.39 -0.38 -12.60
N CYS A 128 2.49 -1.29 -13.01
CA CYS A 128 1.57 -1.94 -12.09
C CYS A 128 2.31 -2.93 -11.17
N SER A 129 2.09 -2.84 -9.86
CA SER A 129 2.67 -3.75 -8.87
C SER A 129 2.07 -5.17 -8.86
N PHE A 130 0.96 -5.41 -9.59
CA PHE A 130 0.19 -6.66 -9.52
C PHE A 130 0.16 -7.45 -10.82
N CYS A 131 0.21 -6.79 -11.97
CA CYS A 131 0.19 -7.44 -13.28
C CYS A 131 1.27 -6.85 -14.21
N LEU A 132 1.53 -7.56 -15.30
CA LEU A 132 2.48 -7.18 -16.35
C LEU A 132 1.83 -6.30 -17.43
N ASN A 133 0.90 -5.42 -17.06
CA ASN A 133 0.30 -4.48 -18.02
C ASN A 133 1.33 -3.39 -18.40
N PRO A 134 1.77 -3.30 -19.67
CA PRO A 134 2.74 -2.30 -20.10
C PRO A 134 2.17 -0.88 -19.97
N GLY A 135 0.86 -0.72 -20.13
CA GLY A 135 0.16 0.55 -20.20
C GLY A 135 0.43 1.31 -21.50
N ILE A 136 -0.53 2.12 -21.90
CA ILE A 136 -0.44 2.97 -23.09
C ILE A 136 -0.13 4.42 -22.70
N GLU A 137 0.61 5.14 -23.54
CA GLU A 137 0.86 6.55 -23.34
C GLU A 137 -0.27 7.37 -23.95
N ALA A 138 -0.85 8.28 -23.18
CA ALA A 138 -1.89 9.19 -23.65
C ALA A 138 -1.45 10.64 -23.41
N ALA A 139 -1.65 11.49 -24.41
CA ALA A 139 -1.40 12.92 -24.30
C ALA A 139 -2.44 13.56 -23.37
N VAL A 140 -1.98 14.35 -22.40
CA VAL A 140 -2.83 15.11 -21.46
C VAL A 140 -2.28 16.53 -21.37
N GLY A 141 -2.98 17.47 -22.00
CA GLY A 141 -2.54 18.87 -22.07
C GLY A 141 -1.19 18.99 -22.78
N ARG A 142 -0.18 19.53 -22.07
CA ARG A 142 1.21 19.69 -22.57
C ARG A 142 2.14 18.51 -22.21
N GLY A 143 1.62 17.45 -21.60
CA GLY A 143 2.42 16.30 -21.19
C GLY A 143 1.76 14.98 -21.59
N SER A 144 2.31 13.89 -21.10
CA SER A 144 1.74 12.54 -21.26
C SER A 144 1.47 11.88 -19.91
N THR A 145 0.54 10.95 -19.93
CA THR A 145 0.27 10.03 -18.82
C THR A 145 0.28 8.59 -19.32
N ARG A 146 0.70 7.66 -18.46
CA ARG A 146 0.52 6.23 -18.70
C ARG A 146 -0.87 5.83 -18.23
N LEU A 147 -1.61 5.11 -19.05
CA LEU A 147 -2.90 4.53 -18.73
C LEU A 147 -2.79 3.01 -18.75
N TYR A 148 -3.34 2.36 -17.73
CA TYR A 148 -3.44 0.90 -17.69
C TYR A 148 -4.89 0.53 -17.97
N GLN A 149 -5.17 0.19 -19.22
CA GLN A 149 -6.51 -0.23 -19.63
C GLN A 149 -6.79 -1.65 -19.12
N ASN A 150 -8.07 -1.91 -18.85
CA ASN A 150 -8.57 -3.22 -18.40
C ASN A 150 -9.31 -3.97 -19.53
N ASP A 151 -8.93 -3.69 -20.77
CA ASP A 151 -9.42 -4.34 -21.99
C ASP A 151 -8.78 -5.72 -22.18
N THR A 152 -7.54 -5.89 -21.72
CA THR A 152 -6.79 -7.14 -21.80
C THR A 152 -6.42 -7.67 -20.42
N LEU A 153 -6.56 -8.98 -20.22
CA LEU A 153 -6.07 -9.66 -19.02
C LEU A 153 -4.57 -9.91 -19.16
N TYR A 154 -3.77 -9.11 -18.44
CA TYR A 154 -2.32 -9.30 -18.37
C TYR A 154 -1.94 -10.31 -17.29
N PRO A 155 -0.86 -11.09 -17.48
CA PRO A 155 -0.37 -12.01 -16.47
C PRO A 155 -0.10 -11.32 -15.13
N LEU A 156 -0.46 -11.99 -14.04
CA LEU A 156 -0.14 -11.52 -12.69
C LEU A 156 1.37 -11.66 -12.45
N ARG A 157 1.93 -10.70 -11.69
CA ARG A 157 3.31 -10.79 -11.23
C ARG A 157 3.49 -11.98 -10.29
N THR A 158 4.66 -12.59 -10.34
CA THR A 158 5.09 -13.65 -9.43
C THR A 158 6.47 -13.36 -8.90
N GLN A 159 6.80 -13.85 -7.71
CA GLN A 159 8.16 -13.74 -7.17
C GLN A 159 9.21 -14.37 -8.10
N ALA A 160 8.92 -15.56 -8.67
CA ALA A 160 9.83 -16.22 -9.59
C ALA A 160 10.13 -15.35 -10.83
N GLN A 161 9.11 -14.68 -11.39
CA GLN A 161 9.30 -13.73 -12.47
C GLN A 161 10.15 -12.52 -12.03
N HIS A 162 9.85 -11.95 -10.87
CA HIS A 162 10.59 -10.79 -10.34
C HIS A 162 12.07 -11.10 -10.13
N ILE A 163 12.41 -12.30 -9.64
CA ILE A 163 13.80 -12.76 -9.49
C ILE A 163 14.48 -12.90 -10.85
N ARG A 164 13.81 -13.48 -11.86
CA ARG A 164 14.38 -13.58 -13.22
C ARG A 164 14.64 -12.20 -13.84
N ASP A 165 13.69 -11.29 -13.72
CA ASP A 165 13.85 -9.91 -14.22
C ASP A 165 15.01 -9.20 -13.53
N THR A 166 15.14 -9.38 -12.20
CA THR A 166 16.27 -8.87 -11.41
C THR A 166 17.61 -9.43 -11.90
N GLN A 167 17.70 -10.75 -12.13
CA GLN A 167 18.92 -11.40 -12.60
C GLN A 167 19.35 -10.88 -13.97
N LYS A 168 18.40 -10.64 -14.88
CA LYS A 168 18.70 -10.04 -16.20
C LYS A 168 19.24 -8.62 -16.07
N ILE A 169 18.68 -7.80 -15.17
CA ILE A 169 19.16 -6.44 -14.92
C ILE A 169 20.59 -6.46 -14.38
N ILE A 170 20.90 -7.37 -13.46
CA ILE A 170 22.26 -7.52 -12.93
C ILE A 170 23.24 -7.96 -14.03
N ALA A 171 22.82 -8.89 -14.90
CA ALA A 171 23.64 -9.38 -16.01
C ALA A 171 23.83 -8.37 -17.14
N GLN A 172 22.95 -7.37 -17.27
CA GLN A 172 22.95 -6.38 -18.35
C GLN A 172 22.94 -4.95 -17.79
N PRO A 173 24.12 -4.38 -17.44
CA PRO A 173 24.20 -3.07 -16.78
C PRO A 173 23.60 -1.88 -17.54
N ARG A 174 23.38 -2.01 -18.87
CA ARG A 174 22.73 -0.98 -19.70
C ARG A 174 21.20 -1.08 -19.71
N LEU A 175 20.62 -2.17 -19.21
CA LEU A 175 19.18 -2.37 -19.15
C LEU A 175 18.63 -1.68 -17.89
N GLU A 176 17.82 -0.63 -18.06
CA GLU A 176 17.29 0.13 -16.93
C GLU A 176 16.16 -0.59 -16.17
N ALA A 177 15.37 -1.40 -16.88
CA ALA A 177 14.32 -2.22 -16.29
C ALA A 177 13.90 -3.36 -17.22
N ASP A 178 13.49 -4.50 -16.65
CA ASP A 178 12.82 -5.61 -17.35
C ASP A 178 11.46 -5.84 -16.71
N ASN A 179 10.38 -5.83 -17.50
CA ASN A 179 9.00 -5.92 -17.00
C ASN A 179 8.73 -4.95 -15.81
N GLY A 180 9.33 -3.76 -15.85
CA GLY A 180 9.22 -2.75 -14.80
C GLY A 180 10.10 -2.97 -13.56
N VAL A 181 10.79 -4.10 -13.41
CA VAL A 181 11.76 -4.35 -12.33
C VAL A 181 13.07 -3.64 -12.66
N LYS A 182 13.62 -2.87 -11.72
CA LYS A 182 14.85 -2.07 -11.91
C LYS A 182 16.08 -2.66 -11.22
N GLY A 183 15.91 -3.73 -10.45
CA GLY A 183 16.98 -4.38 -9.72
C GLY A 183 16.48 -5.07 -8.46
N MET A 184 17.43 -5.47 -7.61
CA MET A 184 17.13 -6.28 -6.42
C MET A 184 16.44 -5.44 -5.34
N ALA A 185 15.35 -5.97 -4.80
CA ALA A 185 14.63 -5.43 -3.65
C ALA A 185 15.11 -6.14 -2.37
N ASN A 186 15.50 -5.39 -1.33
CA ASN A 186 15.97 -6.02 -0.08
C ASN A 186 14.91 -6.93 0.57
N LEU A 187 13.62 -6.64 0.37
CA LEU A 187 12.52 -7.45 0.87
C LEU A 187 12.46 -8.88 0.31
N LEU A 188 13.18 -9.19 -0.78
CA LEU A 188 13.34 -10.57 -1.25
C LEU A 188 14.09 -11.46 -0.24
N ASN A 189 14.87 -10.84 0.66
CA ASN A 189 15.62 -11.54 1.70
C ASN A 189 14.76 -11.86 2.94
N LEU A 190 13.52 -11.37 3.00
CA LEU A 190 12.65 -11.57 4.15
C LEU A 190 11.93 -12.91 4.07
N ALA A 191 12.07 -13.73 5.11
CA ALA A 191 11.49 -15.07 5.14
C ALA A 191 9.96 -15.05 4.97
N LEU A 192 9.45 -15.96 4.14
CA LEU A 192 8.04 -16.09 3.75
C LEU A 192 7.43 -14.89 3.00
N PHE A 193 8.17 -13.80 2.79
CA PHE A 193 7.65 -12.62 2.11
C PHE A 193 7.69 -12.83 0.60
N ASP A 194 6.50 -12.92 -0.02
CA ASP A 194 6.37 -12.90 -1.47
C ASP A 194 6.30 -11.45 -1.98
N ILE A 195 7.29 -10.99 -2.74
CA ILE A 195 7.37 -9.60 -3.23
C ILE A 195 6.17 -9.18 -4.09
N SER A 196 5.47 -10.14 -4.71
CA SER A 196 4.31 -9.90 -5.58
C SER A 196 2.98 -9.99 -4.84
N GLN A 197 2.90 -10.84 -3.79
CA GLN A 197 1.64 -11.13 -3.09
C GLN A 197 1.52 -10.50 -1.70
N SER A 198 2.64 -10.17 -1.05
CA SER A 198 2.66 -9.64 0.32
C SER A 198 2.34 -8.15 0.39
N PHE A 199 2.38 -7.45 -0.75
CA PHE A 199 1.83 -6.11 -0.86
C PHE A 199 0.35 -6.16 -1.20
N VAL A 200 -0.47 -5.43 -0.45
CA VAL A 200 -1.91 -5.33 -0.73
C VAL A 200 -2.26 -3.95 -1.27
N PRO A 201 -3.30 -3.82 -2.12
CA PRO A 201 -3.83 -2.52 -2.50
C PRO A 201 -4.22 -1.71 -1.26
N ASP A 202 -3.77 -0.45 -1.19
CA ASP A 202 -4.20 0.43 -0.11
C ASP A 202 -5.61 0.95 -0.43
N TYR A 203 -6.58 0.59 0.41
CA TYR A 203 -7.99 0.92 0.22
C TYR A 203 -8.22 2.44 0.17
N LEU A 204 -7.53 3.20 1.04
CA LEU A 204 -7.69 4.64 1.14
C LEU A 204 -7.27 5.35 -0.14
N HIS A 205 -6.08 5.08 -0.67
CA HIS A 205 -5.56 5.74 -1.86
C HIS A 205 -6.10 5.14 -3.16
N CYS A 206 -6.31 3.82 -3.22
CA CYS A 206 -6.76 3.15 -4.44
C CYS A 206 -8.27 3.29 -4.65
N VAL A 207 -9.08 2.99 -3.63
CA VAL A 207 -10.54 2.96 -3.76
C VAL A 207 -11.13 4.32 -3.43
N LEU A 208 -10.90 4.83 -2.22
CA LEU A 208 -11.60 6.02 -1.75
C LEU A 208 -11.13 7.30 -2.47
N LEU A 209 -9.84 7.64 -2.33
CA LEU A 209 -9.27 8.83 -2.96
C LEU A 209 -9.00 8.67 -4.46
N GLY A 210 -8.86 7.43 -4.93
CA GLY A 210 -8.64 7.09 -6.32
C GLY A 210 -9.96 6.99 -7.08
N CYS A 211 -10.62 5.84 -6.98
CA CYS A 211 -11.86 5.55 -7.71
C CYS A 211 -13.04 6.43 -7.28
N THR A 212 -13.44 6.37 -6.00
CA THR A 212 -14.68 7.02 -5.53
C THR A 212 -14.64 8.53 -5.73
N LYS A 213 -13.55 9.19 -5.34
CA LYS A 213 -13.37 10.62 -5.58
C LYS A 213 -13.43 10.98 -7.07
N THR A 214 -12.87 10.16 -7.94
CA THR A 214 -12.91 10.38 -9.40
C THR A 214 -14.34 10.24 -9.92
N MET A 215 -15.08 9.23 -9.48
CA MET A 215 -16.49 9.05 -9.85
C MET A 215 -17.37 10.22 -9.39
N ILE A 216 -17.27 10.62 -8.12
CA ILE A 216 -18.00 11.79 -7.60
C ILE A 216 -17.68 13.05 -8.40
N ARG A 217 -16.40 13.25 -8.75
CA ARG A 217 -16.00 14.37 -9.62
C ARG A 217 -16.70 14.30 -10.97
N HIS A 218 -16.69 13.15 -11.66
CA HIS A 218 -17.35 13.02 -12.95
C HIS A 218 -18.86 13.26 -12.87
N TRP A 219 -19.50 12.72 -11.83
CA TRP A 219 -20.94 12.82 -11.62
C TRP A 219 -21.43 14.20 -11.23
N THR A 220 -20.60 15.02 -10.57
CA THR A 220 -21.03 16.30 -9.98
C THR A 220 -20.37 17.54 -10.57
N ASP A 221 -19.27 17.41 -11.33
CA ASP A 221 -18.61 18.57 -11.96
C ASP A 221 -19.52 19.16 -13.05
N GLY A 222 -19.83 20.46 -12.96
CA GLY A 222 -20.71 21.16 -13.89
C GLY A 222 -20.23 21.14 -15.34
N LYS A 223 -18.95 20.80 -15.59
CA LYS A 223 -18.44 20.53 -16.94
C LYS A 223 -19.15 19.36 -17.64
N ASN A 224 -19.74 18.46 -16.86
CA ASN A 224 -20.45 17.28 -17.37
C ASN A 224 -21.96 17.47 -17.34
N LYS A 225 -22.50 18.68 -17.12
CA LYS A 225 -23.95 18.92 -16.97
C LYS A 225 -24.81 18.36 -18.10
N ASP A 226 -24.27 18.31 -19.32
CA ASP A 226 -24.96 17.85 -20.52
C ASP A 226 -24.78 16.34 -20.76
N GLN A 227 -24.09 15.64 -19.86
CA GLN A 227 -23.83 14.20 -19.96
C GLN A 227 -24.93 13.40 -19.24
N PRO A 228 -25.30 12.21 -19.76
CA PRO A 228 -26.40 11.41 -19.21
C PRO A 228 -26.13 10.89 -17.78
N PHE A 229 -24.86 10.82 -17.38
CA PHE A 229 -24.44 10.38 -16.04
C PHE A 229 -24.38 11.52 -15.02
N PHE A 230 -24.74 12.75 -15.38
CA PHE A 230 -24.65 13.90 -14.49
C PHE A 230 -25.75 13.88 -13.42
N ILE A 231 -25.33 13.94 -12.17
CA ILE A 231 -26.20 13.97 -10.98
C ILE A 231 -25.83 15.14 -10.05
N GLY A 232 -25.10 16.14 -10.55
CA GLY A 232 -24.66 17.31 -9.79
C GLY A 232 -25.70 18.41 -9.62
N ASN A 233 -26.98 18.16 -9.91
CA ASN A 233 -28.05 19.11 -9.65
C ASN A 233 -28.52 19.05 -8.19
N ASP A 234 -29.02 20.16 -7.65
CA ASP A 234 -29.38 20.27 -6.23
C ASP A 234 -30.44 19.24 -5.81
N GLY A 235 -31.40 18.91 -6.69
CA GLY A 235 -32.42 17.90 -6.39
C GLY A 235 -31.81 16.53 -6.09
N LYS A 236 -30.90 16.05 -6.96
CA LYS A 236 -30.21 14.77 -6.78
C LYS A 236 -29.19 14.79 -5.65
N ILE A 237 -28.46 15.89 -5.47
CA ILE A 237 -27.54 16.03 -4.35
C ILE A 237 -28.30 15.99 -3.02
N ASN A 238 -29.43 16.69 -2.90
CA ASN A 238 -30.25 16.67 -1.69
C ASN A 238 -30.82 15.28 -1.38
N GLU A 239 -31.24 14.53 -2.42
CA GLU A 239 -31.66 13.13 -2.29
C GLU A 239 -30.53 12.28 -1.68
N ILE A 240 -29.31 12.38 -2.22
CA ILE A 240 -28.12 11.65 -1.73
C ILE A 240 -27.78 12.08 -0.29
N ASP A 241 -27.76 13.38 -0.02
CA ASP A 241 -27.44 13.92 1.30
C ASP A 241 -28.44 13.45 2.37
N SER A 242 -29.72 13.26 2.00
CA SER A 242 -30.74 12.74 2.92
C SER A 242 -30.40 11.33 3.43
N HIS A 243 -29.68 10.52 2.64
CA HIS A 243 -29.19 9.21 3.03
C HIS A 243 -27.81 9.29 3.70
N LEU A 244 -26.88 10.04 3.11
CA LEU A 244 -25.51 10.18 3.57
C LEU A 244 -25.44 10.73 5.01
N LEU A 245 -26.24 11.76 5.31
CA LEU A 245 -26.25 12.41 6.62
C LEU A 245 -26.97 11.60 7.70
N ARG A 246 -27.70 10.53 7.34
CA ARG A 246 -28.30 9.59 8.31
C ARG A 246 -27.30 8.57 8.86
N ILE A 247 -26.14 8.43 8.22
CA ILE A 247 -25.11 7.49 8.65
C ILE A 247 -24.55 7.94 10.01
N LYS A 248 -24.72 7.08 11.01
CA LYS A 248 -24.16 7.25 12.36
C LYS A 248 -23.01 6.26 12.54
N PRO A 249 -21.76 6.70 12.33
CA PRO A 249 -20.64 5.80 12.50
C PRO A 249 -20.45 5.44 13.98
N PRO A 250 -19.83 4.29 14.29
CA PRO A 250 -19.55 3.88 15.67
C PRO A 250 -18.51 4.82 16.31
N LYS A 251 -18.40 4.81 17.64
CA LYS A 251 -17.62 5.79 18.42
C LYS A 251 -16.13 5.84 18.04
N GLU A 252 -15.60 4.76 17.46
CA GLU A 252 -14.21 4.63 17.01
C GLU A 252 -13.88 5.46 15.76
N ILE A 253 -14.91 5.93 15.05
CA ILE A 253 -14.81 6.78 13.87
C ILE A 253 -15.15 8.22 14.30
N THR A 254 -14.13 9.07 14.32
CA THR A 254 -14.23 10.42 14.88
C THR A 254 -14.91 11.44 13.95
N ARG A 255 -15.30 11.04 12.74
CA ARG A 255 -15.85 11.95 11.73
C ARG A 255 -17.10 11.38 11.11
N THR A 256 -18.15 12.20 11.10
CA THR A 256 -19.41 11.91 10.45
C THR A 256 -19.36 12.35 8.99
N PRO A 257 -20.13 11.70 8.09
CA PRO A 257 -20.28 12.16 6.73
C PRO A 257 -20.78 13.61 6.67
N ARG A 258 -20.31 14.35 5.68
CA ARG A 258 -20.73 15.72 5.39
C ARG A 258 -21.49 15.74 4.08
N THR A 259 -22.21 16.82 3.81
CA THR A 259 -22.90 17.05 2.54
C THR A 259 -21.96 16.86 1.33
N LEU A 260 -22.50 16.26 0.27
CA LEU A 260 -21.84 16.08 -1.01
C LEU A 260 -21.47 17.42 -1.65
N HIS A 261 -22.18 18.52 -1.37
CA HIS A 261 -21.76 19.87 -1.83
C HIS A 261 -20.33 20.23 -1.39
N LYS A 262 -19.85 19.64 -0.28
CA LYS A 262 -18.52 19.88 0.28
C LYS A 262 -17.51 18.80 -0.10
N TRP A 263 -17.79 17.92 -1.07
CA TRP A 263 -16.93 16.78 -1.42
C TRP A 263 -15.50 17.17 -1.77
N LYS A 264 -15.29 18.37 -2.33
CA LYS A 264 -13.94 18.89 -2.64
C LYS A 264 -13.05 19.05 -1.39
N TYR A 265 -13.67 19.22 -0.22
CA TYR A 265 -13.02 19.37 1.08
C TYR A 265 -13.05 18.08 1.92
N TRP A 266 -13.57 16.98 1.36
CA TRP A 266 -13.55 15.68 2.00
C TRP A 266 -12.11 15.14 2.08
N ARG A 267 -11.84 14.44 3.18
CA ARG A 267 -10.63 13.67 3.40
C ARG A 267 -10.91 12.21 3.01
N GLY A 268 -9.86 11.41 2.89
CA GLY A 268 -9.97 10.08 2.28
C GLY A 268 -11.01 9.14 2.91
N HIS A 269 -11.27 9.21 4.22
CA HIS A 269 -12.27 8.37 4.90
C HIS A 269 -13.73 8.84 4.72
N GLU A 270 -13.97 9.95 4.03
CA GLU A 270 -15.32 10.45 3.73
C GLU A 270 -15.78 10.07 2.33
N PHE A 271 -14.86 9.63 1.48
CA PHE A 271 -15.15 8.97 0.21
C PHE A 271 -15.37 7.48 0.46
#